data_AF-D4MKN8-F1
#
_entry.id   AF-D4MKN8-F1
#
_cell.length_a   1.000
_cell.length_b   1.000
_cell.length_c   1.000
_cell.angle_alpha   90.00
_cell.angle_beta   90.00
_cell.angle_gamma   90.00
#
_symmetry.space_group_name_H-M   'P 1'
#
loop_
_entity.id
_entity.type
_entity.pdbx_description
1 polymer ?
#
loop_
_entity_poly.entity_id
_entity_poly.type
_entity_poly.pdbx_seq_one_letter_code
_entity_poly.pdbx_strand_id
1 'polypeptide(L)'
;MDFGSGSEFYSSWWDNRSDLNTAPFRSELDEVVNGLRKDGLLKNRSEMHRYCTAHQSLNLNESYGFSVETDDHLFLLRCRPERGNYDCYCYCYDKRELQLAQSQEQNETLSQGMSL
;
A
#
# COMPACT_ATOMS: atom_id res chain seq x y z
N MET A 1 -1.00 7.36 7.38
CA MET A 1 -1.99 8.37 6.91
C MET A 1 -3.14 8.38 7.90
N ASP A 2 -3.65 9.56 8.21
CA ASP A 2 -4.65 9.77 9.29
C ASP A 2 -5.65 10.84 8.87
N PHE A 3 -6.93 10.63 9.15
CA PHE A 3 -8.01 11.56 8.82
C PHE A 3 -8.40 12.51 9.95
N GLY A 4 -7.65 12.55 11.06
CA GLY A 4 -7.93 13.42 12.20
C GLY A 4 -9.34 13.23 12.74
N SER A 5 -10.14 14.31 12.72
CA SER A 5 -11.55 14.28 13.14
C SER A 5 -12.44 13.53 12.16
N GLY A 6 -11.98 13.30 10.93
CA GLY A 6 -12.55 12.39 9.96
C GLY A 6 -12.49 12.89 8.53
N SER A 7 -12.20 14.17 8.32
CA SER A 7 -12.17 14.84 7.01
C SER A 7 -10.81 15.43 6.63
N GLU A 8 -9.90 15.51 7.59
CA GLU A 8 -8.53 15.98 7.37
C GLU A 8 -7.70 14.89 6.68
N PHE A 9 -6.45 15.21 6.35
CA PHE A 9 -5.50 14.21 5.89
C PHE A 9 -4.09 14.57 6.28
N TYR A 10 -3.49 13.70 7.07
CA TYR A 10 -2.12 13.79 7.52
C TYR A 10 -1.36 12.57 7.02
N SER A 11 -0.19 12.79 6.44
CA SER A 11 0.71 11.72 6.01
C SER A 11 2.12 11.98 6.51
N SER A 12 2.84 10.90 6.79
CA SER A 12 4.25 10.94 7.15
C SER A 12 4.94 9.81 6.42
N TRP A 13 6.11 10.10 5.85
CA TRP A 13 6.99 9.09 5.31
C TRP A 13 7.89 8.59 6.44
N TRP A 14 7.88 7.29 6.68
CA TRP A 14 8.82 6.66 7.59
C TRP A 14 10.01 6.15 6.78
N ASP A 15 11.23 6.38 7.27
CA ASP A 15 12.45 6.17 6.49
C ASP A 15 12.88 4.68 6.39
N ASN A 16 11.92 3.75 6.44
CA ASN A 16 12.16 2.32 6.31
C ASN A 16 12.47 1.87 4.87
N ARG A 17 12.18 2.74 3.88
CA ARG A 17 12.54 2.60 2.46
C ARG A 17 13.23 3.87 1.96
N SER A 18 14.28 4.29 2.64
CA SER A 18 15.05 5.50 2.27
C SER A 18 15.62 5.42 0.85
N ASP A 19 15.89 4.20 0.37
CA ASP A 19 16.32 3.87 -0.99
C ASP A 19 15.28 4.28 -2.06
N LEU A 20 13.98 4.13 -1.79
CA LEU A 20 12.92 4.53 -2.70
C LEU A 20 12.66 6.04 -2.68
N ASN A 21 13.14 6.76 -1.67
CA ASN A 21 12.73 8.13 -1.36
C ASN A 21 13.29 9.22 -2.30
N THR A 22 13.35 8.91 -3.58
CA THR A 22 13.83 9.76 -4.68
C THR A 22 12.74 10.73 -5.16
N ALA A 23 13.13 11.80 -5.84
CA ALA A 23 12.16 12.77 -6.37
C ALA A 23 11.13 12.16 -7.36
N PRO A 24 11.53 11.29 -8.32
CA PRO A 24 10.56 10.63 -9.21
C PRO A 24 9.54 9.79 -8.45
N PHE A 25 10.00 8.94 -7.52
CA PHE A 25 9.11 8.10 -6.72
C PHE A 25 8.15 8.94 -5.86
N ARG A 26 8.64 10.03 -5.24
CA ARG A 26 7.77 10.94 -4.48
C ARG A 26 6.66 11.54 -5.35
N SER A 27 6.97 11.93 -6.59
CA SER A 27 5.98 12.45 -7.54
C SER A 27 4.90 11.41 -7.85
N GLU A 28 5.31 10.17 -8.15
CA GLU A 28 4.39 9.08 -8.43
C GLU A 28 3.54 8.72 -7.20
N LEU A 29 4.14 8.63 -6.01
CA LEU A 29 3.43 8.40 -4.76
C LEU A 29 2.40 9.52 -4.50
N ASP A 30 2.76 10.78 -4.75
CA ASP A 30 1.85 11.91 -4.62
C ASP A 30 0.69 11.81 -5.62
N GLU A 31 0.92 11.40 -6.86
CA GLU A 31 -0.12 11.18 -7.86
C GLU A 31 -1.09 10.07 -7.44
N VAL A 32 -0.57 8.92 -7.00
CA VAL A 32 -1.37 7.80 -6.48
C VAL A 32 -2.21 8.24 -5.29
N VAL A 33 -1.57 8.86 -4.28
CA VAL A 33 -2.27 9.31 -3.06
C VAL A 33 -3.32 10.35 -3.40
N ASN A 34 -3.00 11.37 -4.21
CA ASN A 34 -3.96 12.41 -4.57
C ASN A 34 -5.12 11.88 -5.43
N GLY A 35 -4.86 10.89 -6.30
CA GLY A 35 -5.90 10.16 -7.02
C GLY A 35 -6.90 9.48 -6.07
N LEU A 36 -6.39 8.76 -5.07
CA LEU A 36 -7.21 8.11 -4.05
C LEU A 36 -7.95 9.11 -3.13
N ARG A 37 -7.41 10.31 -2.94
CA ARG A 37 -8.02 11.38 -2.13
C ARG A 37 -9.18 12.08 -2.82
N LYS A 38 -9.16 12.18 -4.14
CA LYS A 38 -10.17 12.95 -4.88
C LYS A 38 -11.56 12.34 -4.73
N ASP A 39 -11.71 11.05 -5.06
CA ASP A 39 -12.99 10.34 -5.09
C ASP A 39 -12.88 8.86 -4.67
N GLY A 40 -11.89 8.53 -3.84
CA GLY A 40 -11.59 7.13 -3.50
C GLY A 40 -11.35 6.86 -2.03
N LEU A 41 -10.64 5.76 -1.79
CA LEU A 41 -10.32 5.17 -0.49
C LEU A 41 -9.71 6.17 0.51
N LEU A 42 -8.99 7.19 0.04
CA LEU A 42 -8.29 8.16 0.89
C LEU A 42 -8.98 9.53 0.98
N LYS A 43 -10.25 9.63 0.57
CA LYS A 43 -10.99 10.90 0.58
C LYS A 43 -11.27 11.41 1.99
N ASN A 44 -11.80 10.55 2.85
CA ASN A 44 -12.07 10.79 4.27
C ASN A 44 -12.40 9.44 4.94
N ARG A 45 -12.56 9.43 6.27
CA ARG A 45 -12.81 8.20 7.03
C ARG A 45 -14.12 7.49 6.65
N SER A 46 -15.18 8.27 6.40
CA SER A 46 -16.49 7.72 6.01
C SER A 46 -16.43 7.03 4.65
N GLU A 47 -15.76 7.66 3.68
CA GLU A 47 -15.57 7.08 2.34
C GLU A 47 -14.66 5.86 2.39
N MET A 48 -13.60 5.88 3.21
CA MET A 48 -12.79 4.68 3.47
C MET A 48 -13.64 3.54 4.02
N HIS A 49 -14.45 3.80 5.05
CA HIS A 49 -15.34 2.79 5.63
C HIS A 49 -16.29 2.21 4.57
N ARG A 50 -16.92 3.06 3.77
CA ARG A 50 -17.79 2.64 2.66
C ARG A 50 -17.03 1.82 1.62
N TYR A 51 -15.80 2.22 1.28
CA TYR A 51 -14.99 1.50 0.31
C TYR A 51 -14.62 0.10 0.83
N CYS A 52 -14.20 -0.01 2.10
CA CYS A 52 -13.88 -1.26 2.78
C CYS A 52 -15.04 -2.25 2.83
N THR A 53 -16.28 -1.78 2.97
CA THR A 53 -17.47 -2.64 3.01
C THR A 53 -18.00 -3.01 1.63
N ALA A 54 -17.77 -2.15 0.61
CA ALA A 54 -18.34 -2.33 -0.73
C ALA A 54 -17.45 -3.12 -1.70
N HIS A 55 -16.14 -3.15 -1.46
CA HIS A 55 -15.17 -3.77 -2.38
C HIS A 55 -14.51 -4.99 -1.78
N GLN A 56 -14.13 -5.93 -2.65
CA GLN A 56 -13.27 -7.03 -2.25
C GLN A 56 -11.94 -6.48 -1.75
N SER A 57 -11.54 -6.96 -0.58
CA SER A 57 -10.30 -6.59 0.08
C SER A 57 -9.68 -7.82 0.73
N LEU A 58 -8.39 -7.75 0.99
CA LEU A 58 -7.75 -8.74 1.84
C LEU A 58 -8.17 -8.46 3.29
N ASN A 59 -8.87 -9.39 3.93
CA ASN A 59 -9.21 -9.25 5.33
C ASN A 59 -7.96 -9.50 6.19
N LEU A 60 -7.54 -8.48 6.93
CA LEU A 60 -6.35 -8.47 7.80
C LEU A 60 -6.78 -8.29 9.27
N ASN A 61 -7.74 -9.10 9.72
CA ASN A 61 -8.41 -9.02 11.01
C ASN A 61 -9.21 -7.72 11.16
N GLU A 62 -8.67 -6.74 11.88
CA GLU A 62 -9.28 -5.42 12.14
C GLU A 62 -8.92 -4.42 11.03
N SER A 63 -8.55 -4.88 9.85
CA SER A 63 -8.05 -4.04 8.75
C SER A 63 -8.37 -4.63 7.38
N TYR A 64 -8.34 -3.77 6.38
CA TYR A 64 -8.68 -4.07 4.99
C TYR A 64 -7.46 -3.79 4.11
N GLY A 65 -7.05 -4.77 3.31
CA GLY A 65 -5.93 -4.67 2.39
C GLY A 65 -6.37 -4.36 0.96
N PHE A 66 -5.74 -3.37 0.34
CA PHE A 66 -5.90 -2.98 -1.06
C PHE A 66 -4.55 -2.83 -1.74
N SER A 67 -4.54 -2.83 -3.07
CA SER A 67 -3.35 -2.57 -3.86
C SER A 67 -3.63 -1.53 -4.94
N VAL A 68 -2.63 -0.71 -5.23
CA VAL A 68 -2.53 0.12 -6.43
C VAL A 68 -1.21 -0.20 -7.10
N GLU A 69 -1.24 -0.34 -8.41
CA GLU A 69 -0.09 -0.64 -9.22
C GLU A 69 0.15 0.45 -10.25
N THR A 70 1.40 0.85 -10.38
CA THR A 70 1.90 1.65 -11.51
C THR A 70 2.80 0.78 -12.38
N ASP A 71 3.46 1.36 -13.38
CA ASP A 71 4.39 0.62 -14.22
C ASP A 71 5.57 0.08 -13.39
N ASP A 72 6.09 0.89 -12.48
CA ASP A 72 7.32 0.59 -11.74
C ASP A 72 7.09 0.12 -10.30
N HIS A 73 5.97 0.49 -9.66
CA HIS A 73 5.77 0.27 -8.23
C HIS A 73 4.44 -0.42 -7.88
N LEU A 74 4.47 -1.13 -6.75
CA LEU A 74 3.30 -1.70 -6.08
C LEU A 74 3.10 -1.00 -4.74
N PHE A 75 1.90 -0.44 -4.55
CA PHE A 75 1.46 0.22 -3.33
C PHE A 75 0.42 -0.65 -2.63
N LEU A 76 0.77 -1.21 -1.47
CA LEU A 76 -0.15 -1.99 -0.64
C LEU A 76 -0.69 -1.11 0.48
N LEU A 77 -2.00 -0.93 0.52
CA LEU A 77 -2.69 -0.12 1.52
C LEU A 77 -3.35 -1.02 2.56
N ARG A 78 -3.00 -0.83 3.83
CA ARG A 78 -3.69 -1.41 4.98
C ARG A 78 -4.53 -0.35 5.64
N CYS A 79 -5.85 -0.46 5.49
CA CYS A 79 -6.83 0.50 5.98
C CYS A 79 -7.54 0.01 7.24
N ARG A 80 -7.68 0.88 8.23
CA ARG A 80 -8.46 0.66 9.46
C ARG A 80 -9.27 1.92 9.75
N PRO A 81 -10.53 2.01 9.28
CA PRO A 81 -11.36 3.21 9.40
C PRO A 81 -11.95 3.36 10.82
N GLU A 82 -11.11 3.22 11.86
CA GLU A 82 -11.49 3.34 13.26
C GLU A 82 -10.75 4.49 13.92
N ARG A 83 -11.45 5.26 14.76
CA ARG A 83 -10.86 6.40 15.46
C ARG A 83 -9.83 5.93 16.49
N GLY A 84 -8.69 6.64 16.55
CA GLY A 84 -7.65 6.44 17.58
C GLY A 84 -6.40 5.69 17.10
N ASN A 85 -6.39 5.24 15.85
CA ASN A 85 -5.23 4.68 15.16
C ASN A 85 -5.04 5.40 13.81
N TYR A 86 -3.88 5.22 13.19
CA TYR A 86 -3.69 5.61 11.80
C TYR A 86 -4.70 4.90 10.90
N ASP A 87 -5.48 5.68 10.15
CA ASP A 87 -6.51 5.17 9.25
C ASP A 87 -5.92 4.32 8.09
N CYS A 88 -4.68 4.61 7.65
CA CYS A 88 -4.04 3.84 6.58
C CYS A 88 -2.51 3.80 6.66
N TYR A 89 -1.95 2.63 6.38
CA TYR A 89 -0.51 2.42 6.11
C TYR A 89 -0.34 2.07 4.62
N CYS A 90 0.62 2.72 3.95
CA CYS A 90 0.97 2.43 2.56
C CYS A 90 2.37 1.83 2.52
N TYR A 91 2.49 0.60 2.04
CA TYR A 91 3.75 -0.10 1.84
C TYR A 91 4.10 -0.04 0.36
N CYS A 92 5.30 0.43 0.04
CA CYS A 92 5.73 0.70 -1.33
C CYS A 92 6.86 -0.26 -1.71
N TYR A 93 6.79 -0.81 -2.93
CA TYR A 93 7.75 -1.77 -3.46
C TYR A 93 8.11 -1.43 -4.91
N ASP A 94 9.38 -1.55 -5.27
CA ASP A 94 9.84 -1.57 -6.67
C ASP A 94 9.51 -2.95 -7.25
N LYS A 95 8.79 -2.97 -8.38
CA LYS A 95 8.33 -4.21 -9.01
C LYS A 95 9.48 -5.06 -9.54
N ARG A 96 10.59 -4.45 -9.96
CA ARG A 96 11.77 -5.19 -10.44
C ARG A 96 12.43 -5.92 -9.29
N GLU A 97 12.52 -5.30 -8.12
CA GLU A 97 13.02 -5.97 -6.91
C GLU A 97 12.16 -7.19 -6.56
N LEU A 98 10.84 -7.03 -6.59
CA LEU A 98 9.90 -8.14 -6.33
C LEU A 98 10.06 -9.27 -7.35
N GLN A 99 10.19 -8.95 -8.64
CA GLN A 99 10.38 -9.94 -9.71
C GLN A 99 11.71 -10.69 -9.56
N LEU A 100 12.78 -9.99 -9.19
CA LEU A 100 14.08 -10.60 -8.93
C LEU A 100 14.02 -11.56 -7.74
N ALA A 101 13.39 -11.14 -6.63
CA ALA A 101 13.22 -11.99 -5.45
C ALA A 101 12.38 -13.25 -5.76
N GLN A 102 11.25 -13.10 -6.47
CA GLN A 102 10.41 -14.22 -6.90
C GLN A 102 11.16 -15.21 -7.79
N SER A 103 12.00 -14.69 -8.70
CA SER A 103 12.81 -15.54 -9.59
C SER A 103 13.87 -16.33 -8.81
N GLN A 104 14.48 -15.71 -7.79
CA GLN A 104 15.44 -16.38 -6.92
C GLN A 104 14.78 -17.49 -6.09
N GLU A 105 13.63 -17.21 -5.47
CA GLU A 105 12.87 -18.21 -4.69
C GLU A 105 12.43 -19.41 -5.55
N GLN A 106 12.00 -19.17 -6.79
CA GLN A 106 11.65 -20.24 -7.73
C GLN A 106 12.84 -21.11 -8.08
N ASN A 107 14.00 -20.50 -8.36
CA ASN A 107 15.23 -21.24 -8.67
C ASN A 107 15.71 -22.09 -7.48
N GLU A 108 15.61 -21.56 -6.26
CA GLU A 108 15.96 -22.30 -5.04
C GLU A 108 15.02 -23.48 -4.80
N THR A 109 13.71 -23.27 -4.97
CA THR A 109 12.69 -24.32 -4.82
C THR A 109 12.89 -25.46 -5.83
N LEU A 110 13.20 -25.12 -7.09
CA LEU A 110 13.51 -26.10 -8.14
C LEU A 110 14.78 -26.90 -7.84
N SER A 111 15.83 -26.24 -7.37
CA SER A 111 17.10 -26.90 -7.00
C SER A 111 16.94 -27.90 -5.85
N GLN A 112 16.15 -27.54 -4.83
CA GLN A 112 15.86 -28.43 -3.70
C GLN A 112 14.98 -29.63 -4.11
N GLY A 113 14.02 -29.42 -5.03
CA GLY A 113 13.16 -30.49 -5.54
C GLY A 113 13.88 -31.51 -6.43
N MET A 114 15.00 -31.15 -7.06
CA MET A 114 15.84 -32.06 -7.86
C MET A 114 16.92 -32.80 -7.06
N SER A 115 17.09 -32.45 -5.77
CA SER A 115 18.10 -33.05 -4.89
C SER A 115 17.54 -34.18 -3.99
N LEU A 116 16.32 -34.64 -4.25
CA LEU A 116 15.64 -35.77 -3.59
C LEU A 116 15.46 -36.94 -4.57
#